data_AF-A0A3D3JZP6-F1
#
_entry.id   AF-A0A3D3JZP6-F1
#
_cell.length_a   1.000
_cell.length_b   1.000
_cell.length_c   1.000
_cell.angle_alpha   90.00
_cell.angle_beta   90.00
_cell.angle_gamma   90.00
#
_symmetry.space_group_name_H-M   'P 1'
#
loop_
_entity.id
_entity.type
_entity.pdbx_description
1 polymer ?
#
loop_
_entity_poly.entity_id
_entity_poly.type
_entity_poly.pdbx_seq_one_letter_code
_entity_poly.pdbx_strand_id
1 'polypeptide(L)'
;FGGVQVKRTFYAKGQTGQQLLLGAYSAMSRQIGKGKIKMYNRHEMLELVVVDGKARGIIARNLVTGEIERHSAHAVVIASGGYGNVYFLSTNAMGSNVS
;
A
#
# COMPACT_ATOMS: atom_id res chain seq x y z
N PHE A 1 -10.18 -17.89 -16.60
CA PHE A 1 -9.62 -16.66 -17.17
C PHE A 1 -8.14 -16.89 -17.46
N GLY A 2 -7.54 -16.20 -18.45
CA GLY A 2 -6.10 -16.24 -18.69
C GLY A 2 -5.55 -17.49 -19.41
N GLY A 3 -6.30 -18.09 -20.35
CA GLY A 3 -5.76 -19.13 -21.24
C GLY A 3 -5.38 -20.47 -20.59
N VAL A 4 -6.08 -20.88 -19.54
CA VAL A 4 -5.73 -22.06 -18.72
C VAL A 4 -6.53 -23.32 -19.08
N GLN A 5 -5.89 -24.48 -18.97
CA GLN A 5 -6.47 -25.81 -19.25
C GLN A 5 -7.50 -26.27 -18.20
N VAL A 6 -7.42 -25.77 -16.97
CA VAL A 6 -8.39 -26.04 -15.90
C VAL A 6 -8.99 -24.77 -15.32
N LYS A 7 -10.27 -24.82 -14.95
CA LYS A 7 -11.00 -23.67 -14.38
C LYS A 7 -10.57 -23.43 -12.93
N ARG A 8 -9.77 -22.39 -12.70
CA ARG A 8 -9.20 -22.04 -11.38
C ARG A 8 -9.36 -20.56 -10.98
N THR A 9 -10.02 -19.74 -11.79
CA THR A 9 -10.21 -18.31 -11.49
C THR A 9 -11.50 -18.12 -10.70
N PHE A 10 -11.37 -17.79 -9.42
CA PHE A 10 -12.50 -17.34 -8.60
C PHE A 10 -12.81 -15.88 -8.89
N TYR A 11 -14.10 -15.51 -8.83
CA TYR A 11 -14.54 -14.15 -9.09
C TYR A 11 -15.82 -13.83 -8.30
N ALA A 12 -16.01 -12.54 -8.00
CA ALA A 12 -17.24 -12.00 -7.43
C ALA A 12 -17.82 -11.00 -8.43
N LYS A 13 -18.45 -11.53 -9.49
CA LYS A 13 -18.90 -10.75 -10.67
C LYS A 13 -17.76 -9.82 -11.16
N GLY A 14 -18.08 -8.58 -11.51
CA GLY A 14 -17.11 -7.55 -11.90
C GLY A 14 -16.41 -6.84 -10.74
N GLN A 15 -16.58 -7.30 -9.49
CA GLN A 15 -16.13 -6.60 -8.28
C GLN A 15 -15.14 -7.40 -7.42
N THR A 16 -14.52 -8.46 -7.96
CA THR A 16 -13.61 -9.33 -7.21
C THR A 16 -12.56 -8.56 -6.41
N GLY A 17 -11.87 -7.59 -7.03
CA GLY A 17 -10.86 -6.78 -6.35
C GLY A 17 -11.43 -5.92 -5.22
N GLN A 18 -12.59 -5.30 -5.44
CA GLN A 18 -13.27 -4.50 -4.42
C GLN A 18 -13.71 -5.37 -3.22
N GLN A 19 -14.29 -6.54 -3.47
CA GLN A 19 -14.74 -7.43 -2.40
C GLN A 19 -13.56 -7.96 -1.56
N LEU A 20 -12.45 -8.33 -2.21
CA LEU A 20 -11.23 -8.74 -1.51
C LEU A 20 -10.65 -7.60 -0.67
N LEU A 21 -10.59 -6.38 -1.23
CA LEU A 21 -10.09 -5.20 -0.53
C LEU A 21 -10.96 -4.87 0.69
N LEU A 22 -12.28 -4.88 0.55
CA LEU A 22 -13.21 -4.65 1.67
C LEU A 22 -13.03 -5.69 2.76
N GLY A 23 -12.88 -6.97 2.41
CA GLY A 23 -12.62 -8.04 3.39
C GLY A 23 -11.33 -7.82 4.18
N ALA A 24 -10.23 -7.51 3.49
CA ALA A 24 -8.94 -7.21 4.12
C ALA A 24 -9.00 -5.93 4.98
N TYR A 25 -9.64 -4.88 4.47
CA TYR A 25 -9.80 -3.60 5.16
C TYR A 25 -10.64 -3.74 6.43
N SER A 26 -11.76 -4.47 6.38
CA SER A 26 -12.57 -4.75 7.57
C SER A 26 -11.79 -5.53 8.63
N ALA A 27 -10.95 -6.49 8.23
CA ALA A 27 -10.09 -7.22 9.15
C ALA A 27 -9.02 -6.30 9.79
N MET A 28 -8.42 -5.39 9.01
CA MET A 28 -7.47 -4.37 9.48
C MET A 28 -8.14 -3.40 10.45
N SER A 29 -9.31 -2.85 10.11
CA SER A 29 -10.08 -1.93 10.95
C SER A 29 -10.40 -2.52 12.32
N ARG A 30 -10.69 -3.83 12.38
CA ARG A 30 -10.85 -4.53 13.66
C ARG A 30 -9.57 -4.54 14.49
N GLN A 31 -8.39 -4.65 13.88
CA GLN A 31 -7.11 -4.58 14.62
C GLN A 31 -6.78 -3.15 15.07
N ILE A 32 -7.16 -2.15 14.28
CA ILE A 32 -7.10 -0.73 14.70
C ILE A 32 -7.95 -0.52 15.94
N GLY A 33 -9.21 -1.00 15.96
CA GLY A 33 -10.08 -0.92 17.14
C GLY A 33 -9.55 -1.67 18.37
N LYS A 34 -8.68 -2.67 18.17
CA LYS A 34 -7.97 -3.38 19.25
C LYS A 34 -6.65 -2.69 19.66
N GLY A 35 -6.32 -1.53 19.09
CA GLY A 35 -5.07 -0.81 19.37
C GLY A 35 -3.80 -1.48 18.82
N LYS A 36 -3.92 -2.52 17.99
CA LYS A 36 -2.76 -3.26 17.45
C LYS A 36 -2.14 -2.61 16.22
N ILE A 37 -2.90 -1.76 15.52
CA ILE A 37 -2.46 -1.04 14.32
C ILE A 37 -2.70 0.44 14.54
N LYS A 38 -1.66 1.24 14.31
CA LYS A 38 -1.77 2.69 14.19
C LYS A 38 -1.79 3.04 12.70
N MET A 39 -2.90 3.64 12.27
CA MET A 39 -3.09 4.04 10.87
C MET A 39 -2.62 5.48 10.67
N TYR A 40 -1.84 5.70 9.61
CA TYR A 40 -1.39 7.02 9.16
C TYR A 40 -1.97 7.26 7.78
N ASN A 41 -3.16 7.86 7.72
CA ASN A 41 -3.80 8.23 6.46
C ASN A 41 -3.16 9.50 5.89
N ARG A 42 -3.13 9.63 4.56
CA ARG A 42 -2.58 10.83 3.89
C ARG A 42 -1.13 11.13 4.29
N HIS A 43 -0.30 10.10 4.42
CA HIS A 43 1.14 10.23 4.61
C HIS A 43 1.85 9.67 3.38
N GLU A 44 2.77 10.43 2.82
CA GLU A 44 3.59 10.04 1.67
C GLU A 44 5.02 9.75 2.15
N MET A 45 5.54 8.57 1.86
CA MET A 45 6.91 8.22 2.19
C MET A 45 7.86 9.00 1.28
N LEU A 46 8.86 9.66 1.86
CA LEU A 46 9.90 10.40 1.13
C LEU A 46 11.20 9.60 1.02
N GLU A 47 11.58 8.90 2.10
CA GLU A 47 12.88 8.22 2.15
C GLU A 47 12.85 7.02 3.09
N LEU A 48 13.62 5.98 2.74
CA LEU A 48 13.92 4.85 3.61
C LEU A 48 15.15 5.16 4.45
N VAL A 49 15.02 5.09 5.78
CA VAL A 49 16.15 5.27 6.68
C VAL A 49 16.95 3.97 6.77
N VAL A 50 18.20 4.00 6.32
CA VAL A 50 19.12 2.85 6.36
C VAL A 50 20.32 3.18 7.26
N VAL A 51 20.61 2.29 8.21
CA VAL A 51 21.77 2.40 9.11
C VAL A 51 22.51 1.06 9.08
N ASP A 52 23.81 1.08 8.76
CA ASP A 52 24.66 -0.11 8.62
C ASP A 52 24.06 -1.17 7.68
N GLY A 53 23.48 -0.71 6.56
CA GLY A 53 22.82 -1.57 5.58
C GLY A 53 21.47 -2.15 6.03
N LYS A 54 20.93 -1.74 7.18
CA LYS A 54 19.64 -2.21 7.70
C LYS A 54 18.58 -1.10 7.66
N ALA A 55 17.38 -1.42 7.18
CA ALA A 55 16.24 -0.51 7.26
C ALA A 55 15.85 -0.27 8.74
N ARG A 56 15.81 1.00 9.15
CA ARG A 56 15.52 1.44 10.53
C ARG A 56 14.29 2.34 10.65
N GLY A 57 13.60 2.58 9.55
CA GLY A 57 12.42 3.43 9.54
C GLY A 57 12.22 4.13 8.20
N ILE A 58 11.33 5.12 8.21
CA ILE A 58 11.03 5.96 7.06
C ILE A 58 10.94 7.43 7.46
N ILE A 59 11.21 8.31 6.51
CA ILE A 59 10.81 9.71 6.54
C ILE A 59 9.53 9.81 5.72
N ALA A 60 8.51 10.46 6.27
CA ALA A 60 7.22 10.65 5.61
C ALA A 60 6.75 12.09 5.71
N ARG A 61 5.94 12.53 4.75
CA ARG A 61 5.27 13.82 4.74
C ARG A 61 3.79 13.65 5.02
N ASN A 62 3.28 14.40 5.98
CA ASN A 62 1.85 14.52 6.18
C ASN A 62 1.25 15.41 5.07
N LEU A 63 0.38 14.85 4.23
CA LEU A 63 -0.20 15.57 3.08
C LEU A 63 -1.33 16.54 3.47
N VAL A 64 -1.71 16.59 4.75
CA VAL A 64 -2.68 17.56 5.28
C VAL A 64 -1.95 18.79 5.81
N THR A 65 -0.95 18.57 6.67
CA THR A 65 -0.23 19.67 7.35
C THR A 65 1.03 20.11 6.58
N GLY A 66 1.58 19.24 5.75
CA GLY A 66 2.86 19.43 5.06
C GLY A 66 4.08 19.07 5.89
N GLU A 67 3.92 18.70 7.17
CA GLU A 67 5.00 18.40 8.11
C GLU A 67 5.78 17.14 7.71
N ILE A 68 7.09 17.14 8.00
CA ILE A 68 7.96 15.99 7.78
C ILE A 68 8.12 15.25 9.10
N GLU A 69 7.73 13.98 9.09
CA GLU A 69 7.71 13.08 10.24
C GLU A 69 8.76 11.97 10.08
N ARG A 70 9.26 11.48 11.21
CA ARG A 70 10.21 10.38 11.28
C ARG A 70 9.55 9.19 11.97
N HIS A 71 9.54 8.04 11.31
CA HIS A 71 8.97 6.82 11.88
C HIS A 71 10.07 5.76 12.00
N SER A 72 10.49 5.44 13.23
CA SER A 72 11.45 4.37 13.48
C SER A 72 10.77 2.99 13.51
N ALA A 73 11.44 1.99 12.95
CA ALA A 73 10.95 0.62 12.92
C ALA A 73 12.10 -0.39 12.88
N HIS A 74 11.87 -1.59 13.44
CA HIS A 74 12.82 -2.70 13.35
C HIS A 74 12.78 -3.40 11.98
N ALA A 75 11.64 -3.32 11.29
CA ALA A 75 11.43 -3.85 9.95
C ALA A 75 10.51 -2.89 9.19
N VAL A 76 10.80 -2.70 7.90
CA VAL A 76 10.01 -1.87 6.99
C VAL A 76 9.55 -2.75 5.84
N VAL A 77 8.24 -2.72 5.55
CA VAL A 77 7.63 -3.44 4.42
C VAL A 77 7.01 -2.41 3.49
N ILE A 78 7.42 -2.42 2.22
CA ILE A 78 6.90 -1.50 1.20
C ILE A 78 5.91 -2.26 0.32
N ALA A 79 4.67 -1.77 0.28
CA ALA A 79 3.58 -2.31 -0.52
C ALA A 79 2.89 -1.17 -1.31
N SER A 80 3.67 -0.34 -1.98
CA SER A 80 3.23 0.90 -2.67
C SER A 80 2.47 0.68 -3.98
N GLY A 81 2.42 -0.55 -4.50
CA GLY A 81 1.80 -0.87 -5.78
C GLY A 81 2.81 -0.89 -6.93
N GLY A 82 2.35 -0.63 -8.15
CA GLY A 82 3.19 -0.63 -9.36
C GLY A 82 3.46 0.78 -9.90
N TYR A 83 4.45 0.91 -10.76
CA TYR A 83 4.92 2.19 -11.35
C TYR A 83 4.39 2.45 -12.77
N GLY A 84 3.23 1.85 -13.11
CA GLY A 84 2.72 1.85 -14.49
C GLY A 84 2.37 3.22 -15.07
N ASN A 85 2.27 4.27 -14.25
CA ASN A 85 2.07 5.65 -14.71
C ASN A 85 3.32 6.28 -15.35
N VAL A 86 4.43 5.53 -15.44
CA VAL A 86 5.57 5.91 -16.32
C VAL A 86 5.16 5.90 -17.80
N TYR A 87 4.10 5.18 -18.15
CA TYR A 87 3.53 5.15 -19.50
C TYR A 87 2.32 6.08 -19.59
N PHE A 88 2.20 6.80 -20.71
CA PHE A 88 1.07 7.70 -20.97
C PHE A 88 -0.26 6.95 -21.03
N LEU A 89 -0.30 5.78 -21.66
CA LEU A 89 -1.47 4.90 -21.68
C LEU A 89 -1.28 3.78 -20.66
N SER A 90 -1.90 3.96 -19.48
CA SER A 90 -1.84 3.00 -18.38
C SER A 90 -3.24 2.69 -17.86
N THR A 91 -3.47 1.44 -17.49
CA THR A 91 -4.71 1.03 -16.80
C THR A 91 -4.63 1.26 -15.30
N ASN A 92 -3.47 1.68 -14.79
CA ASN A 92 -3.27 1.91 -13.36
C ASN A 92 -3.97 3.18 -12.88
N ALA A 93 -4.33 3.20 -11.61
CA ALA A 93 -4.83 4.42 -10.97
C ALA A 93 -3.72 5.47 -10.86
N MET A 94 -4.09 6.75 -10.82
CA MET A 94 -3.13 7.88 -10.78
C MET A 94 -2.11 7.80 -9.63
N GLY A 95 -2.47 7.19 -8.50
CA GLY A 95 -1.58 6.99 -7.35
C GLY A 95 -0.52 5.91 -7.52
N SER A 96 -0.52 5.15 -8.64
CA SER A 96 0.51 4.17 -9.00
C SER A 96 1.70 4.87 -9.65
N ASN A 97 2.45 5.64 -8.86
CA ASN A 97 3.46 6.60 -9.31
C ASN A 97 4.90 6.10 -9.06
N VAL A 98 5.87 6.94 -9.42
CA VAL A 98 7.32 6.68 -9.34
C VAL A 98 8.00 7.61 -8.32
N SER A 99 7.20 8.35 -7.54
CA SER A 99 7.67 9.32 -6.56
C SER A 99 8.24 8.65 -5.32
#